data_AF-A0A8S8ZSN4-F1
#
_entry.id   AF-A0A8S8ZSN4-F1
#
_cell.length_a   1.000
_cell.length_b   1.000
_cell.length_c   1.000
_cell.angle_alpha   90.00
_cell.angle_beta   90.00
_cell.angle_gamma   90.00
#
_symmetry.space_group_name_H-M   'P 1'
#
loop_
_entity.id
_entity.type
_entity.pdbx_description
1 polymer ?
#
loop_
_entity_poly.entity_id
_entity_poly.type
_entity_poly.pdbx_seq_one_letter_code
_entity_poly.pdbx_strand_id
1 'polypeptide(L)'
;MYRMPEDQRLTLEKGRMVNPKTGREEEYEEVWGPDDDDEEGEEGSQSRCVVWEIDDEAGSKKGRIVRVGRWTQGILRRGDELLCERWKLMGAGGEDKERRWKLDARVGGYFGGEEGRKLDDKDETLAFPEALVDMMITAGEPGKERKVGDTVKGSNGDVWTLMECGP
;
A
#
# COMPACT_ATOMS: atom_id res chain seq x y z
N MET A 1 -1.96 11.58 19.47
CA MET A 1 -2.77 12.25 18.44
C MET A 1 -3.96 12.92 19.09
N TYR A 2 -4.29 14.15 18.69
CA TYR A 2 -5.39 14.95 19.23
C TYR A 2 -6.18 15.58 18.09
N ARG A 3 -7.52 15.66 18.18
CA ARG A 3 -8.31 16.41 17.19
C ARG A 3 -8.02 17.90 17.31
N MET A 4 -7.90 18.59 16.18
CA MET A 4 -7.70 20.04 16.19
C MET A 4 -9.01 20.77 16.54
N PRO A 5 -8.97 21.80 17.41
CA PRO A 5 -10.15 22.59 17.73
C PRO A 5 -10.74 23.35 16.54
N GLU A 6 -9.88 23.81 15.62
CA GLU A 6 -10.26 24.65 14.48
C GLU A 6 -10.90 23.85 13.34
N ASP A 7 -10.50 22.59 13.16
CA ASP A 7 -11.12 21.62 12.24
C ASP A 7 -11.08 20.22 12.85
N GLN A 8 -12.25 19.70 13.22
CA GLN A 8 -12.38 18.38 13.86
C GLN A 8 -12.09 17.21 12.92
N ARG A 9 -11.95 17.43 11.61
CA ARG A 9 -11.48 16.43 10.65
C ARG A 9 -9.97 16.26 10.71
N LEU A 10 -9.25 17.25 11.23
CA LEU A 10 -7.80 17.22 11.35
C LEU A 10 -7.35 16.61 12.68
N THR A 11 -6.27 15.84 12.61
CA THR A 11 -5.63 15.20 13.76
C THR A 11 -4.18 15.64 13.86
N LEU A 12 -3.80 16.19 15.01
CA LEU A 12 -2.45 16.62 15.34
C LEU A 12 -1.70 15.49 16.04
N GLU A 13 -0.61 15.05 15.42
CA GLU A 13 0.43 14.24 16.04
C GLU A 13 1.54 15.16 16.56
N LYS A 14 2.04 14.85 17.75
CA LYS A 14 3.23 15.49 18.31
C LYS A 14 4.17 14.42 18.83
N GLY A 15 5.46 14.64 18.67
CA GLY A 15 6.47 13.72 19.19
C GLY A 15 7.84 14.36 19.27
N ARG A 16 8.84 13.53 19.53
CA ARG A 16 10.25 13.92 19.57
C ARG A 16 11.05 12.93 18.73
N MET A 17 11.92 13.44 17.86
CA MET A 17 12.77 12.63 16.99
C MET A 17 14.15 13.28 16.88
N VAL A 18 15.19 12.48 16.64
CA VAL A 18 16.51 13.03 16.29
C VAL A 18 16.42 13.72 14.93
N ASN A 19 16.68 15.02 14.91
CA ASN A 19 16.78 15.76 13.66
C ASN A 19 18.03 15.29 12.89
N PRO A 20 17.88 14.74 11.68
CA PRO A 20 19.00 14.16 10.93
C PRO A 20 20.06 15.19 10.51
N LYS A 21 19.71 16.49 10.48
CA LYS A 21 20.66 17.57 10.15
C LYS A 21 21.51 17.99 11.35
N THR A 22 20.94 17.96 12.56
CA THR A 22 21.60 18.48 13.77
C THR A 22 22.10 17.37 14.69
N GLY A 23 21.60 16.14 14.54
CA GLY A 23 21.89 15.00 15.41
C GLY A 23 21.30 15.14 16.81
N ARG A 24 20.40 16.11 17.03
CA ARG A 24 19.80 16.41 18.34
C ARG A 24 18.34 15.99 18.36
N GLU A 25 17.86 15.58 19.53
CA GLU A 25 16.44 15.35 19.75
C GLU A 25 15.68 16.68 19.69
N GLU A 26 14.69 16.76 18.80
CA GLU A 26 13.86 17.94 18.57
C GLU A 26 12.37 17.53 18.58
N GLU A 27 11.51 18.46 18.94
CA GLU A 27 10.06 18.26 18.88
C GLU A 27 9.56 18.35 17.44
N TYR A 28 8.59 17.52 17.08
CA TYR A 28 7.89 17.59 15.79
C TYR A 28 6.37 17.65 15.99
N GLU A 29 5.70 18.24 15.01
CA GLU A 29 4.25 18.28 14.90
C GLU A 29 3.84 17.93 13.46
N GLU A 30 2.87 17.03 13.31
CA GLU A 30 2.31 16.62 12.02
C GLU A 30 0.79 16.72 12.07
N VAL A 31 0.19 17.32 11.03
CA VAL A 31 -1.26 17.45 10.91
C VAL A 31 -1.75 16.50 9.83
N TRP A 32 -2.68 15.63 10.20
CA TRP A 32 -3.27 14.61 9.36
C TRP A 32 -4.72 14.95 9.07
N GLY A 33 -5.11 14.94 7.80
CA GLY A 33 -6.50 15.10 7.36
C GLY A 33 -7.00 13.85 6.65
N PRO A 34 -8.33 13.69 6.50
CA PRO A 34 -8.89 12.66 5.63
C PRO A 34 -8.48 12.93 4.18
N ASP A 35 -8.51 11.87 3.38
CA ASP A 35 -8.39 12.04 1.93
C ASP A 35 -9.75 12.43 1.35
N ASP A 36 -9.83 13.62 0.74
CA ASP A 36 -11.04 14.15 0.13
C ASP A 36 -11.51 13.28 -1.06
N ASP A 37 -10.60 12.52 -1.70
CA ASP A 37 -10.93 11.59 -2.80
C ASP A 37 -11.72 10.34 -2.35
N ASP A 38 -11.73 10.04 -1.05
CA ASP A 38 -12.49 8.94 -0.44
C ASP A 38 -13.90 9.39 0.03
N GLU A 39 -14.20 10.69 0.06
CA GLU A 39 -15.56 11.20 0.37
C GLU A 39 -16.57 10.92 -0.78
N GLU A 40 -16.10 10.70 -2.01
CA GLU A 40 -16.92 10.24 -3.16
C GLU A 40 -17.12 8.71 -3.22
N GLY A 41 -17.00 8.03 -2.08
CA GLY A 41 -17.48 6.65 -1.96
C GLY A 41 -19.00 6.65 -2.07
N GLU A 42 -19.56 6.07 -3.13
CA GLU A 42 -20.99 5.74 -3.21
C GLU A 42 -21.44 5.13 -1.87
N GLU A 43 -22.56 5.61 -1.31
CA GLU A 43 -23.19 5.05 -0.12
C GLU A 43 -23.21 3.51 -0.21
N GLY A 44 -22.36 2.85 0.60
CA GLY A 44 -22.24 1.39 0.62
C GLY A 44 -20.90 0.82 0.13
N SER A 45 -19.97 1.64 -0.36
CA SER A 45 -18.58 1.21 -0.59
C SER A 45 -17.85 1.05 0.74
N GLN A 46 -18.02 -0.10 1.38
CA GLN A 46 -17.22 -0.55 2.51
C GLN A 46 -15.73 -0.24 2.22
N SER A 47 -15.12 0.66 3.00
CA SER A 47 -13.72 1.04 2.86
C SER A 47 -12.83 -0.14 3.23
N ARG A 48 -12.64 -1.04 2.27
CA ARG A 48 -11.94 -2.30 2.51
C ARG A 48 -10.51 -2.05 2.94
N CYS A 49 -10.16 -2.59 4.11
CA CYS A 49 -8.79 -2.74 4.57
C CYS A 49 -8.28 -4.13 4.16
N VAL A 50 -7.22 -4.19 3.37
CA VAL A 50 -6.58 -5.45 2.97
C VAL A 50 -5.09 -5.35 3.21
N VAL A 51 -4.52 -6.30 3.95
CA VAL A 51 -3.10 -6.31 4.30
C VAL A 51 -2.46 -7.63 3.91
N TRP A 52 -1.42 -7.57 3.08
CA TRP A 52 -0.59 -8.72 2.73
C TRP A 52 0.82 -8.55 3.27
N GLU A 53 1.45 -9.64 3.67
CA GLU A 53 2.81 -9.67 4.21
C GLU A 53 3.65 -10.76 3.55
N ILE A 54 4.93 -10.46 3.34
CA ILE A 54 5.97 -11.46 3.09
C ILE A 54 6.99 -11.38 4.21
N ASP A 55 7.28 -12.52 4.81
CA ASP A 55 8.37 -12.71 5.76
C ASP A 55 9.10 -14.01 5.39
N ASP A 56 10.17 -13.85 4.61
CA ASP A 56 11.02 -14.95 4.12
C ASP A 56 12.46 -14.68 4.56
N GLU A 57 12.77 -15.14 5.77
CA GLU A 57 14.09 -14.98 6.38
C GLU A 57 15.18 -15.66 5.54
N ALA A 58 14.90 -16.84 4.99
CA ALA A 58 15.85 -17.60 4.17
C ALA A 58 16.18 -16.88 2.85
N GLY A 59 15.19 -16.23 2.24
CA GLY A 59 15.36 -15.39 1.05
C GLY A 59 15.78 -13.95 1.35
N SER A 60 15.97 -13.57 2.61
CA SER A 60 16.22 -12.20 3.06
C SER A 60 15.16 -11.21 2.55
N LYS A 61 13.89 -11.62 2.54
CA LYS A 61 12.77 -10.80 2.06
C LYS A 61 11.83 -10.44 3.19
N LYS A 62 11.43 -9.18 3.24
CA LYS A 62 10.41 -8.71 4.18
C LYS A 62 9.62 -7.57 3.56
N GLY A 63 8.30 -7.63 3.62
CA GLY A 63 7.47 -6.63 2.99
C GLY A 63 6.02 -6.67 3.44
N ARG A 64 5.32 -5.57 3.19
CA ARG A 64 3.90 -5.42 3.50
C ARG A 64 3.23 -4.58 2.43
N ILE A 65 2.01 -4.94 2.07
CA ILE A 65 1.13 -4.14 1.21
C ILE A 65 -0.17 -3.91 1.95
N VAL A 66 -0.60 -2.66 1.98
CA VAL A 66 -1.83 -2.21 2.64
C VAL A 66 -2.69 -1.53 1.60
N ARG A 67 -3.93 -1.96 1.45
CA ARG A 67 -4.99 -1.24 0.73
C ARG A 67 -5.97 -0.69 1.74
N VAL A 68 -6.32 0.58 1.57
CA VAL A 68 -7.44 1.25 2.25
C VAL A 68 -8.23 2.00 1.18
N GLY A 69 -9.50 1.63 0.98
CA GLY A 69 -10.37 2.29 -0.01
C GLY A 69 -9.82 2.16 -1.43
N ARG A 70 -9.56 3.31 -2.08
CA ARG A 70 -8.98 3.40 -3.43
C ARG A 70 -7.45 3.40 -3.43
N TRP A 71 -6.80 3.49 -2.27
CA TRP A 71 -5.36 3.58 -2.17
C TRP A 71 -4.73 2.26 -1.78
N THR A 72 -3.61 1.94 -2.43
CA THR A 72 -2.74 0.83 -2.02
C THR A 72 -1.33 1.38 -1.85
N GLN A 73 -0.62 0.94 -0.81
CA GLN A 73 0.79 1.24 -0.60
C GLN A 73 1.52 -0.03 -0.18
N GLY A 74 2.71 -0.24 -0.73
CA GLY A 74 3.53 -1.41 -0.45
C GLY A 74 4.98 -1.04 -0.19
N ILE A 75 5.62 -1.78 0.70
CA ILE A 75 7.07 -1.77 0.93
C ILE A 75 7.59 -3.19 0.84
N LEU A 76 8.72 -3.37 0.15
CA LEU A 76 9.39 -4.67 0.02
C LEU A 76 10.89 -4.46 0.10
N ARG A 77 11.51 -5.20 1.03
CA ARG A 77 12.95 -5.34 1.16
C ARG A 77 13.38 -6.71 0.66
N ARG A 78 14.48 -6.77 -0.10
CA ARG A 78 15.19 -8.00 -0.46
C ARG A 78 16.69 -7.79 -0.31
N GLY A 79 17.31 -8.44 0.68
CA GLY A 79 18.69 -8.15 1.05
C GLY A 79 18.88 -6.67 1.40
N ASP A 80 19.69 -5.96 0.63
CA ASP A 80 19.98 -4.52 0.82
C ASP A 80 19.11 -3.60 -0.07
N GLU A 81 18.21 -4.18 -0.86
CA GLU A 81 17.36 -3.44 -1.78
C GLU A 81 16.01 -3.15 -1.16
N LEU A 82 15.49 -1.95 -1.42
CA LEU A 82 14.19 -1.49 -0.95
C LEU A 82 13.38 -0.94 -2.11
N LEU A 83 12.09 -1.27 -2.11
CA LEU A 83 11.08 -0.61 -2.91
C LEU A 83 9.92 -0.20 -2.04
N CYS A 84 9.44 1.02 -2.28
CA CYS A 84 8.12 1.46 -1.87
C CYS A 84 7.32 1.89 -3.10
N GLU A 85 6.07 1.47 -3.20
CA GLU A 85 5.14 1.93 -4.23
C GLU A 85 3.80 2.33 -3.62
N ARG A 86 3.13 3.28 -4.27
CA ARG A 86 1.76 3.69 -3.97
C ARG A 86 0.96 3.69 -5.27
N TRP A 87 -0.29 3.22 -5.21
CA TRP A 87 -1.21 3.18 -6.36
C TRP A 87 -2.59 3.68 -5.95
N LYS A 88 -3.30 4.23 -6.94
CA LYS A 88 -4.70 4.64 -6.85
C LYS A 88 -5.55 3.77 -7.77
N LEU A 89 -6.67 3.26 -7.26
CA LEU A 89 -7.67 2.54 -8.03
C LEU A 89 -8.51 3.56 -8.82
N MET A 90 -8.46 3.47 -10.14
CA MET A 90 -9.24 4.29 -11.07
C MET A 90 -10.49 3.52 -11.54
N GLY A 91 -11.54 4.25 -11.94
CA GLY A 91 -12.72 3.65 -12.60
C GLY A 91 -13.77 3.07 -11.64
N ALA A 92 -13.72 3.41 -10.34
CA ALA A 92 -14.68 2.95 -9.34
C ALA A 92 -16.02 3.73 -9.31
N GLY A 93 -16.44 4.36 -10.41
CA GLY A 93 -17.69 5.12 -10.50
C GLY A 93 -18.12 5.44 -11.94
N GLY A 94 -19.31 4.94 -12.34
CA GLY A 94 -19.97 5.21 -13.63
C GLY A 94 -20.12 4.00 -14.57
N GLU A 95 -21.07 4.11 -15.52
CA GLU A 95 -21.64 3.02 -16.36
C GLU A 95 -20.66 2.25 -17.27
N ASP A 96 -19.44 2.72 -17.48
CA ASP A 96 -18.47 2.01 -18.33
C ASP A 96 -17.01 2.43 -18.06
N LYS A 97 -16.37 1.90 -17.00
CA LYS A 97 -14.91 2.04 -16.76
C LYS A 97 -14.33 0.82 -16.05
N GLU A 98 -13.48 0.07 -16.74
CA GLU A 98 -12.70 -1.02 -16.16
C GLU A 98 -11.86 -0.53 -14.97
N ARG A 99 -11.94 -1.25 -13.85
CA ARG A 99 -11.17 -0.95 -12.63
C ARG A 99 -9.70 -1.24 -12.88
N ARG A 100 -8.85 -0.22 -12.72
CA ARG A 100 -7.41 -0.35 -12.95
C ARG A 100 -6.60 0.39 -11.90
N TRP A 101 -5.45 -0.17 -11.54
CA TRP A 101 -4.48 0.53 -10.71
C TRP A 101 -3.66 1.51 -11.55
N LYS A 102 -3.44 2.69 -11.00
CA LYS A 102 -2.48 3.67 -11.52
C LYS A 102 -1.38 3.84 -10.50
N LEU A 103 -0.12 3.66 -10.91
CA LEU A 103 1.04 4.00 -10.08
C LEU A 103 1.01 5.50 -9.78
N ASP A 104 1.07 5.83 -8.50
CA ASP A 104 1.05 7.20 -8.00
C ASP A 104 2.44 7.66 -7.56
N ALA A 105 3.18 6.80 -6.87
CA ALA A 105 4.55 7.09 -6.48
C ALA A 105 5.40 5.81 -6.37
N ARG A 106 6.70 5.94 -6.65
CA ARG A 106 7.71 4.90 -6.44
C ARG A 106 8.95 5.50 -5.78
N VAL A 107 9.46 4.83 -4.76
CA VAL A 107 10.72 5.15 -4.10
C VAL A 107 11.58 3.88 -4.05
N GLY A 108 12.85 4.00 -4.39
CA GLY A 108 13.70 2.84 -4.65
C GLY A 108 13.47 2.29 -6.06
N GLY A 109 13.91 1.06 -6.32
CA GLY A 109 13.82 0.47 -7.65
C GLY A 109 14.99 -0.43 -8.00
N TYR A 110 14.92 -1.67 -7.52
CA TYR A 110 15.55 -2.83 -8.13
C TYR A 110 14.82 -4.10 -7.64
N PHE A 111 14.37 -4.96 -8.55
CA PHE A 111 14.05 -6.35 -8.24
C PHE A 111 14.57 -7.23 -9.37
N GLY A 112 15.76 -7.78 -9.18
CA GLY A 112 16.20 -8.94 -9.94
C GLY A 112 15.27 -10.12 -9.66
N GLY A 113 14.35 -10.39 -10.58
CA GLY A 113 14.20 -11.78 -11.05
C GLY A 113 15.44 -12.19 -11.84
N GLU A 114 15.50 -13.43 -12.33
CA GLU A 114 16.68 -14.04 -12.99
C GLU A 114 17.36 -13.20 -14.11
N GLU A 115 16.76 -12.09 -14.55
CA GLU A 115 17.27 -11.18 -15.60
C GLU A 115 17.65 -9.74 -15.16
N GLY A 116 17.60 -9.37 -13.87
CA GLY A 116 18.25 -8.13 -13.40
C GLY A 116 17.74 -6.80 -14.00
N ARG A 117 16.42 -6.61 -14.14
CA ARG A 117 15.85 -5.34 -14.66
C ARG A 117 15.68 -4.29 -13.57
N LYS A 118 16.17 -3.07 -13.84
CA LYS A 118 15.92 -1.88 -13.03
C LYS A 118 14.60 -1.22 -13.46
N LEU A 119 13.70 -1.01 -12.51
CA LEU A 119 12.48 -0.21 -12.73
C LEU A 119 12.82 1.24 -12.38
N ASP A 120 12.53 2.17 -13.28
CA ASP A 120 12.62 3.61 -12.98
C ASP A 120 11.27 4.15 -12.48
N ASP A 121 11.25 5.44 -12.15
CA ASP A 121 10.09 6.17 -11.63
C ASP A 121 8.99 6.38 -12.69
N LYS A 122 9.28 6.13 -13.97
CA LYS A 122 8.36 6.25 -15.10
C LYS A 122 7.85 4.90 -15.58
N ASP A 123 8.44 3.80 -15.10
CA ASP A 123 8.03 2.45 -15.46
C ASP A 123 6.69 2.11 -14.79
N GLU A 124 5.62 2.03 -15.60
CA GLU A 124 4.28 1.67 -15.13
C GLU A 124 4.13 0.16 -14.85
N THR A 125 5.17 -0.65 -15.10
CA THR A 125 5.17 -2.07 -14.74
C THR A 125 5.05 -2.20 -13.22
N LEU A 126 4.09 -3.01 -12.79
CA LEU A 126 3.89 -3.34 -11.39
C LEU A 126 5.10 -4.12 -10.87
N ALA A 127 5.77 -3.62 -9.83
CA ALA A 127 6.85 -4.39 -9.20
C ALA A 127 6.33 -5.53 -8.32
N PHE A 128 5.09 -5.39 -7.86
CA PHE A 128 4.38 -6.44 -7.13
C PHE A 128 3.65 -7.34 -8.13
N PRO A 129 3.51 -8.66 -7.83
CA PRO A 129 2.88 -9.59 -8.76
C PRO A 129 1.48 -9.13 -9.18
N GLU A 130 1.16 -9.17 -10.48
CA GLU A 130 -0.18 -8.81 -11.00
C GLU A 130 -1.30 -9.54 -10.27
N ALA A 131 -1.13 -10.84 -9.99
CA ALA A 131 -2.09 -11.63 -9.21
C ALA A 131 -2.38 -11.04 -7.81
N LEU A 132 -1.36 -10.47 -7.17
CA LEU A 132 -1.51 -9.81 -5.87
C LEU A 132 -2.26 -8.48 -6.03
N VAL A 133 -1.94 -7.72 -7.07
CA VAL A 133 -2.55 -6.44 -7.39
C VAL A 133 -4.03 -6.58 -7.81
N ASP A 134 -4.38 -7.60 -8.60
CA ASP A 134 -5.77 -7.95 -8.94
C ASP A 134 -6.56 -8.41 -7.72
N MET A 135 -5.91 -9.14 -6.82
CA MET A 135 -6.50 -9.52 -5.55
C MET A 135 -6.75 -8.32 -4.66
N MET A 136 -5.95 -7.25 -4.75
CA MET A 136 -6.25 -5.99 -4.05
C MET A 136 -7.50 -5.31 -4.60
N ILE A 137 -7.85 -5.44 -5.89
CA ILE A 137 -9.12 -4.91 -6.43
C ILE A 137 -10.31 -5.68 -5.86
N THR A 138 -10.18 -7.00 -5.82
CA THR A 138 -11.31 -7.92 -5.73
C THR A 138 -11.51 -8.54 -4.35
N ALA A 139 -10.54 -8.42 -3.43
CA ALA A 139 -10.67 -8.88 -2.06
C ALA A 139 -11.93 -8.28 -1.40
N GLY A 140 -12.79 -9.16 -0.88
CA GLY A 140 -14.06 -8.81 -0.24
C GLY A 140 -15.25 -8.63 -1.18
N GLU A 141 -15.10 -8.85 -2.49
CA GLU A 141 -16.27 -8.96 -3.38
C GLU A 141 -17.05 -10.26 -3.10
N PRO A 142 -18.38 -10.28 -3.28
CA PRO A 142 -19.15 -11.51 -3.17
C PRO A 142 -18.57 -12.63 -4.05
N GLY A 143 -18.30 -13.80 -3.45
CA GLY A 143 -17.69 -14.94 -4.14
C GLY A 143 -16.16 -14.86 -4.31
N LYS A 144 -15.51 -13.83 -3.77
CA LYS A 144 -14.04 -13.66 -3.72
C LYS A 144 -13.58 -13.41 -2.29
N GLU A 145 -14.29 -13.98 -1.32
CA GLU A 145 -13.94 -13.90 0.09
C GLU A 145 -12.58 -14.55 0.33
N ARG A 146 -11.78 -13.90 1.19
CA ARG A 146 -10.48 -14.39 1.62
C ARG A 146 -10.44 -14.50 3.12
N LYS A 147 -9.60 -15.41 3.62
CA LYS A 147 -9.41 -15.62 5.05
C LYS A 147 -8.00 -15.23 5.42
N VAL A 148 -7.84 -14.59 6.58
CA VAL A 148 -6.53 -14.36 7.17
C VAL A 148 -5.76 -15.69 7.22
N GLY A 149 -4.52 -15.66 6.73
CA GLY A 149 -3.66 -16.84 6.53
C GLY A 149 -3.67 -17.39 5.10
N ASP A 150 -4.57 -16.95 4.21
CA ASP A 150 -4.53 -17.30 2.79
C ASP A 150 -3.20 -16.84 2.17
N THR A 151 -2.63 -17.65 1.27
CA THR A 151 -1.37 -17.32 0.60
C THR A 151 -1.52 -17.13 -0.90
N VAL A 152 -0.66 -16.29 -1.46
CA VAL A 152 -0.54 -16.03 -2.91
C VAL A 152 0.91 -16.16 -3.29
N LYS A 153 1.18 -17.01 -4.28
CA LYS A 153 2.50 -17.13 -4.88
C LYS A 153 2.61 -16.22 -6.10
N GLY A 154 3.49 -15.24 -6.05
CA GLY A 154 3.83 -14.38 -7.17
C GLY A 154 4.56 -15.14 -8.27
N SER A 155 4.52 -14.61 -9.50
CA SER A 155 5.26 -15.14 -10.66
C SER A 155 6.77 -15.18 -10.43
N ASN A 156 7.29 -14.30 -9.57
CA ASN A 156 8.68 -14.24 -9.13
C ASN A 156 9.04 -15.21 -7.99
N GLY A 157 8.10 -16.09 -7.59
CA GLY A 157 8.29 -17.09 -6.56
C GLY A 157 8.04 -16.61 -5.13
N ASP A 158 7.82 -15.31 -4.91
CA ASP A 158 7.45 -14.77 -3.60
C ASP A 158 6.14 -15.34 -3.10
N VAL A 159 6.04 -15.61 -1.80
CA VAL A 159 4.80 -16.05 -1.16
C VAL A 159 4.33 -14.97 -0.21
N TRP A 160 3.15 -14.43 -0.46
CA TRP A 160 2.49 -13.42 0.35
C TRP A 160 1.38 -14.06 1.16
N THR A 161 1.22 -13.64 2.42
CA THR A 161 0.18 -14.11 3.35
C THR A 161 -0.78 -12.98 3.65
N LEU A 162 -2.08 -13.25 3.60
CA LEU A 162 -3.13 -12.32 3.97
C LEU A 162 -3.17 -12.16 5.49
N MET A 163 -2.92 -10.95 5.97
CA MET A 163 -2.89 -10.63 7.41
C MET A 163 -4.20 -10.00 7.87
N GLU A 164 -4.86 -9.24 7.00
CA GLU A 164 -6.11 -8.56 7.31
C GLU A 164 -6.99 -8.42 6.06
N CYS A 165 -8.29 -8.64 6.22
CA CYS A 165 -9.30 -8.39 5.20
C CYS A 165 -10.59 -7.97 5.90
N GLY A 166 -10.81 -6.66 5.99
CA GLY A 166 -11.95 -6.03 6.66
C GLY A 166 -12.80 -5.20 5.70
N PRO A 167 -14.10 -5.00 6.02
CA PRO A 167 -14.94 -4.02 5.35
C PRO A 167 -14.51 -2.58 5.64
#